data_AF-A0A6G3MDN9-F1
#
_entry.id   AF-A0A6G3MDN9-F1
#
_cell.length_a   1.000
_cell.length_b   1.000
_cell.length_c   1.000
_cell.angle_alpha   90.00
_cell.angle_beta   90.00
_cell.angle_gamma   90.00
#
_symmetry.space_group_name_H-M   'P 1'
#
loop_
_entity.id
_entity.type
_entity.pdbx_description
1 polymer ?
#
loop_
_entity_poly.entity_id
_entity_poly.type
_entity_poly.pdbx_seq_one_letter_code
_entity_poly.pdbx_strand_id
1 'polypeptide(L)'
;MVHLNRDVLKLSDILIALIKHDSKDWRIILSCITAFKYLLLSCENNSDTILLKLYPQIYKCLSNQTEDVIMASCQLLNTFLKSVVVLFKSNIIDLIHSLTNLIVNADELTSTVSSVVELLSRVLSFTDSSVDYCKINDIFMLNPNFEIQKFYLKLLQLCQHSSLDVRTSTIMSLAYIVKYININVLFKESPEVPKLYAYVLFYITLTQPDQSIRDHCQNAFSSFLETLTFDNLDLITRWWCSTHIKLLSHPSRTPILITHEFANFHNVFSEENNCVGGYQIGATSNSFENTEIDCRISASLLLSKLIEKQITKFSSYVDSVLDISQFLQSTDYFIKYSVLLTILEVIIKHGLCSINETTLELIRSQLFKELSYENMNTENNVRDEIFSFINLLESFKVV
;
A
#
# COMPACT_ATOMS: atom_id res chain seq x y z
N MET A 1 6.34 36.36 31.83
CA MET A 1 6.71 35.58 30.62
C MET A 1 8.23 35.38 30.46
N VAL A 2 9.06 36.42 30.55
CA VAL A 2 10.53 36.30 30.34
C VAL A 2 11.20 35.30 31.30
N HIS A 3 10.84 35.29 32.58
CA HIS A 3 11.39 34.33 33.56
C HIS A 3 10.95 32.88 33.30
N LEU A 4 9.68 32.69 32.93
CA LEU A 4 9.15 31.36 32.60
C LEU A 4 9.87 30.75 31.38
N ASN A 5 10.12 31.54 30.34
CA ASN A 5 10.89 31.09 29.17
C ASN A 5 12.33 30.69 29.54
N ARG A 6 12.97 31.45 30.45
CA ARG A 6 14.32 31.13 30.92
C ARG A 6 14.36 29.79 31.67
N ASP A 7 13.38 29.53 32.53
CA ASP A 7 13.36 28.32 33.34
C ASP A 7 12.98 27.07 32.51
N VAL A 8 12.10 27.22 31.52
CA VAL A 8 11.80 26.18 30.53
C VAL A 8 13.04 25.78 29.73
N LEU A 9 13.84 26.75 29.28
CA LEU A 9 15.07 26.46 28.53
C LEU A 9 16.16 25.82 29.42
N LYS A 10 16.23 26.19 30.71
CA LYS A 10 17.13 25.49 31.64
C LYS A 10 16.68 24.05 31.88
N LEU A 11 15.38 23.81 32.05
CA LEU A 11 14.85 22.47 32.22
C LEU A 11 15.15 21.60 30.98
N SER A 12 14.96 22.15 29.78
CA SER A 12 15.31 21.42 28.55
C SER A 12 16.81 21.11 28.48
N ASP A 13 17.69 22.03 28.86
CA ASP A 13 19.13 21.79 28.90
C ASP A 13 19.50 20.68 29.90
N ILE A 14 18.84 20.62 31.08
CA ILE A 14 19.03 19.54 32.07
C ILE A 14 18.58 18.20 31.50
N LEU A 15 17.38 18.13 30.92
CA LEU A 15 16.86 16.88 30.35
C LEU A 15 17.72 16.39 29.17
N ILE A 16 18.20 17.29 28.31
CA ILE A 16 19.15 16.93 27.24
C ILE A 16 20.46 16.40 27.83
N ALA A 17 20.99 17.01 28.89
CA ALA A 17 22.20 16.54 29.54
C ALA A 17 22.02 15.13 30.11
N LEU A 18 20.85 14.82 30.68
CA LEU A 18 20.52 13.47 31.17
C LEU A 18 20.47 12.43 30.06
N ILE A 19 19.91 12.77 28.89
CA ILE A 19 19.93 11.89 27.72
C ILE A 19 21.37 11.70 27.20
N LYS A 20 22.15 12.79 27.12
CA LYS A 20 23.53 12.79 26.62
C LYS A 20 24.50 11.97 27.46
N HIS A 21 24.28 11.89 28.77
CA HIS A 21 25.21 11.25 29.70
C HIS A 21 25.31 9.71 29.52
N ASP A 22 24.80 9.16 28.41
CA ASP A 22 24.73 7.72 28.10
C ASP A 22 24.37 6.94 29.36
N SER A 23 23.28 7.38 30.02
CA SER A 23 22.79 6.68 31.19
C SER A 23 22.52 5.25 30.75
N LYS A 24 23.28 4.29 31.31
CA LYS A 24 23.07 2.85 31.05
C LYS A 24 21.64 2.42 31.40
N ASP A 25 20.92 3.25 32.15
CA ASP A 25 19.52 3.07 32.49
C ASP A 25 18.60 3.73 31.45
N TRP A 26 18.09 2.90 30.53
CA TRP A 26 17.12 3.28 29.52
C TRP A 26 15.85 3.94 30.10
N ARG A 27 15.51 3.69 31.38
CA ARG A 27 14.33 4.27 32.03
C ARG A 27 14.48 5.79 32.23
N ILE A 28 15.70 6.24 32.48
CA ILE A 28 16.01 7.68 32.60
C ILE A 28 15.79 8.35 31.26
N ILE A 29 16.32 7.75 30.18
CA ILE A 29 16.17 8.24 28.81
C ILE A 29 14.69 8.29 28.43
N LEU A 30 13.95 7.20 28.65
CA LEU A 30 12.52 7.12 28.40
C LEU A 30 11.76 8.24 29.14
N SER A 31 12.02 8.40 30.44
CA SER A 31 11.37 9.44 31.26
C SER A 31 11.68 10.85 30.75
N CYS A 32 12.91 11.09 30.28
CA CYS A 32 13.29 12.38 29.69
C CYS A 32 12.57 12.64 28.36
N ILE A 33 12.47 11.64 27.48
CA ILE A 33 11.75 11.76 26.20
C ILE A 33 10.26 12.03 26.45
N THR A 34 9.64 11.29 27.38
CA THR A 34 8.25 11.51 27.78
C THR A 34 8.06 12.91 28.37
N ALA A 35 8.97 13.38 29.22
CA ALA A 35 8.95 14.75 29.74
C ALA A 35 9.03 15.79 28.61
N PHE A 36 9.88 15.57 27.59
CA PHE A 36 9.96 16.44 26.43
C PHE A 36 8.67 16.51 25.63
N LYS A 37 7.94 15.40 25.49
CA LYS A 37 6.63 15.39 24.82
C LYS A 37 5.69 16.41 25.47
N TYR A 38 5.57 16.37 26.79
CA TYR A 38 4.70 17.30 27.52
C TYR A 38 5.26 18.73 27.57
N LEU A 39 6.58 18.88 27.70
CA LEU A 39 7.22 20.19 27.72
C LEU A 39 6.99 20.94 26.41
N LEU A 40 7.20 20.27 25.27
CA LEU A 40 7.00 20.86 23.95
C LEU A 40 5.53 21.18 23.68
N LEU A 41 4.59 20.32 24.11
CA LEU A 41 3.15 20.58 24.01
C LEU A 41 2.73 21.81 24.84
N SER A 42 3.40 22.03 25.98
CA SER A 42 3.05 23.13 26.90
C SER A 42 3.75 24.46 26.56
N CYS A 43 4.77 24.43 25.69
CA CYS A 43 5.66 25.58 25.44
C CYS A 43 5.87 25.82 23.94
N GLU A 44 4.78 26.03 23.19
CA GLU A 44 4.79 26.25 21.73
C GLU A 44 5.82 27.31 21.29
N ASN A 45 5.92 28.43 22.01
CA ASN A 45 6.81 29.54 21.69
C ASN A 45 8.31 29.20 21.72
N ASN A 46 8.72 28.15 22.44
CA ASN A 46 10.13 27.72 22.54
C ASN A 46 10.36 26.37 21.85
N SER A 47 9.33 25.77 21.26
CA SER A 47 9.34 24.41 20.75
C SER A 47 10.46 24.19 19.72
N ASP A 48 10.58 25.06 18.72
CA ASP A 48 11.62 24.98 17.69
C ASP A 48 13.04 25.09 18.26
N THR A 49 13.25 25.99 19.23
CA THR A 49 14.55 26.17 19.89
C THR A 49 14.96 24.93 20.68
N ILE A 50 14.00 24.31 21.37
CA ILE A 50 14.23 23.07 22.12
C ILE A 50 14.46 21.91 21.14
N LEU A 51 13.65 21.79 20.09
CA LEU A 51 13.76 20.76 19.06
C LEU A 51 15.14 20.77 18.38
N LEU A 52 15.68 21.96 18.05
CA LEU A 52 17.03 22.13 17.49
C LEU A 52 18.13 21.47 18.34
N LYS A 53 18.01 21.53 19.67
CA LYS A 53 18.97 20.90 20.58
C LYS A 53 18.66 19.42 20.85
N LEU A 54 17.38 19.06 20.87
CA LEU A 54 16.88 17.75 21.26
C LEU A 54 17.01 16.71 20.14
N TYR A 55 16.73 17.09 18.89
CA TYR A 55 16.66 16.16 17.75
C TYR A 55 17.90 15.27 17.59
N PRO A 56 19.15 15.78 17.69
CA PRO A 56 20.34 14.91 17.59
C PRO A 56 20.35 13.79 18.64
N GLN A 57 19.79 14.04 19.82
CA GLN A 57 19.68 13.03 20.88
C GLN A 57 18.58 12.02 20.59
N ILE A 58 17.44 12.48 20.08
CA ILE A 58 16.34 11.59 19.66
C ILE A 58 16.79 10.70 18.50
N TYR A 59 17.53 11.23 17.53
CA TYR A 59 18.10 10.44 16.44
C TYR A 59 19.07 9.36 16.95
N LYS A 60 19.92 9.69 17.94
CA LYS A 60 20.76 8.67 18.62
C LYS A 60 19.91 7.62 19.33
N CYS A 61 18.79 8.01 19.93
CA CYS A 61 17.88 7.09 20.61
C CYS A 61 17.22 6.09 19.66
N LEU A 62 16.95 6.48 18.40
CA LEU A 62 16.41 5.57 17.39
C LEU A 62 17.39 4.45 16.99
N SER A 63 18.71 4.67 17.10
CA SER A 63 19.71 3.75 16.56
C SER A 63 20.29 2.77 17.59
N ASN A 64 20.29 3.10 18.88
CA ASN A 64 21.11 2.39 19.88
C ASN A 64 20.43 2.23 21.26
N GLN A 65 19.11 2.05 21.31
CA GLN A 65 18.38 1.96 22.58
C GLN A 65 17.38 0.81 22.62
N THR A 66 16.80 0.59 23.79
CA THR A 66 15.72 -0.39 23.97
C THR A 66 14.46 0.00 23.20
N GLU A 67 13.64 -0.99 22.89
CA GLU A 67 12.38 -0.85 22.17
C GLU A 67 11.48 0.26 22.72
N ASP A 68 11.32 0.35 24.04
CA ASP A 68 10.50 1.38 24.68
C ASP A 68 11.00 2.80 24.41
N VAL A 69 12.32 2.99 24.38
CA VAL A 69 12.95 4.29 24.10
C VAL A 69 12.78 4.67 22.63
N ILE A 70 12.91 3.70 21.72
CA ILE A 70 12.66 3.89 20.28
C ILE A 70 11.19 4.27 20.07
N MET A 71 10.26 3.53 20.66
CA MET A 71 8.83 3.80 20.59
C MET A 71 8.50 5.21 21.08
N ALA A 72 8.99 5.61 22.26
CA ALA A 72 8.78 6.96 22.79
C ALA A 72 9.40 8.05 21.90
N SER A 73 10.57 7.78 21.32
CA SER A 73 11.23 8.67 20.35
C SER A 73 10.37 8.86 19.09
N CYS A 74 9.83 7.78 18.54
CA CYS A 74 8.91 7.82 17.39
C CYS A 74 7.66 8.64 17.70
N GLN A 75 7.03 8.42 18.86
CA GLN A 75 5.85 9.16 19.28
C GLN A 75 6.12 10.66 19.46
N LEU A 76 7.28 11.02 20.03
CA LEU A 76 7.70 12.40 20.18
C LEU A 76 7.85 13.06 18.80
N LEU A 77 8.58 12.42 17.89
CA LEU A 77 8.77 12.93 16.53
C LEU A 77 7.45 13.05 15.77
N ASN A 78 6.54 12.07 15.89
CA ASN A 78 5.21 12.13 15.28
C ASN A 78 4.39 13.33 15.76
N THR A 79 4.51 13.68 17.05
CA THR A 79 3.78 14.82 17.63
C THR A 79 4.26 16.14 17.02
N PHE A 80 5.56 16.28 16.75
CA PHE A 80 6.18 17.53 16.27
C PHE A 80 6.69 17.43 14.83
N LEU A 81 6.16 16.50 14.05
CA LEU A 81 6.74 16.11 12.77
C LEU A 81 6.86 17.27 11.78
N LYS A 82 5.86 18.15 11.72
CA LYS A 82 5.88 19.31 10.83
C LYS A 82 7.08 20.23 11.14
N SER A 83 7.32 20.54 12.42
CA SER A 83 8.48 21.33 12.83
C SER A 83 9.78 20.58 12.55
N VAL A 84 9.82 19.27 12.80
CA VAL A 84 11.01 18.44 12.51
C VAL A 84 11.37 18.49 11.03
N VAL A 85 10.41 18.28 10.13
CA VAL A 85 10.64 18.34 8.68
C VAL A 85 11.10 19.72 8.24
N VAL A 86 10.53 20.80 8.80
CA VAL A 86 10.92 22.17 8.46
C VAL A 86 12.33 22.52 8.94
N LEU A 87 12.67 22.16 10.19
CA LEU A 87 13.94 22.51 10.82
C LEU A 87 15.10 21.63 10.34
N PHE A 88 14.84 20.36 10.00
CA PHE A 88 15.87 19.36 9.72
C PHE A 88 15.75 18.76 8.32
N LYS A 89 15.36 19.55 7.32
CA LYS A 89 15.18 19.11 5.92
C LYS A 89 16.34 18.24 5.40
N SER A 90 17.58 18.61 5.72
CA SER A 90 18.79 17.88 5.32
C SER A 90 18.91 16.48 5.93
N ASN A 91 18.31 16.25 7.11
CA ASN A 91 18.45 15.02 7.89
C ASN A 91 17.24 14.09 7.74
N ILE A 92 16.19 14.52 7.02
CA ILE A 92 14.99 13.68 6.80
C ILE A 92 15.33 12.40 6.03
N ILE A 93 16.28 12.46 5.11
CA ILE A 93 16.75 11.29 4.36
C ILE A 93 17.43 10.29 5.30
N ASP A 94 18.31 10.77 6.20
CA ASP A 94 18.96 9.92 7.21
C ASP A 94 17.96 9.33 8.21
N LEU A 95 16.87 10.06 8.50
CA LEU A 95 15.77 9.56 9.31
C LEU A 95 15.01 8.45 8.59
N ILE A 96 14.65 8.64 7.31
CA ILE A 96 13.99 7.59 6.50
C ILE A 96 14.87 6.34 6.44
N HIS A 97 16.17 6.50 6.20
CA HIS A 97 17.12 5.39 6.19
C HIS A 97 17.19 4.67 7.54
N SER A 98 17.24 5.41 8.65
CA SER A 98 17.22 4.82 9.99
C SER A 98 15.93 4.06 10.28
N LEU A 99 14.76 4.61 9.92
CA LEU A 99 13.46 3.99 10.18
C LEU A 99 13.27 2.73 9.34
N THR A 100 13.68 2.75 8.08
CA THR A 100 13.62 1.57 7.20
C THR A 100 14.52 0.46 7.72
N ASN A 101 15.74 0.76 8.18
CA ASN A 101 16.61 -0.24 8.81
C ASN A 101 16.03 -0.82 10.10
N LEU A 102 15.35 0.00 10.92
CA LEU A 102 14.67 -0.49 12.13
C LEU A 102 13.54 -1.48 11.79
N ILE A 103 12.80 -1.24 10.70
CA ILE A 103 11.76 -2.18 10.25
C ILE A 103 12.39 -3.50 9.76
N VAL A 104 13.45 -3.42 8.96
CA VAL A 104 14.14 -4.60 8.40
C VAL A 104 14.76 -5.47 9.49
N ASN A 105 15.34 -4.84 10.51
CA ASN A 105 16.07 -5.54 11.58
C ASN A 105 15.21 -5.89 12.79
N ALA A 106 13.91 -5.57 12.77
CA ALA A 106 13.03 -5.97 13.84
C ALA A 106 12.77 -7.49 13.81
N ASP A 107 13.15 -8.17 14.88
CA ASP A 107 12.93 -9.61 15.04
C ASP A 107 11.43 -9.93 15.11
N GLU A 108 10.66 -9.16 15.88
CA GLU A 108 9.22 -9.34 16.08
C GLU A 108 8.39 -8.13 15.63
N LEU A 109 7.10 -8.33 15.38
CA LEU A 109 6.14 -7.26 15.05
C LEU A 109 5.63 -6.58 16.32
N THR A 110 6.52 -5.91 17.05
CA THR A 110 6.18 -5.28 18.34
C THR A 110 5.47 -3.92 18.17
N SER A 111 5.02 -3.35 19.29
CA SER A 111 4.51 -1.96 19.35
C SER A 111 5.54 -0.93 18.90
N THR A 112 6.82 -1.26 18.98
CA THR A 112 7.93 -0.44 18.49
C THR A 112 7.88 -0.34 16.98
N VAL A 113 7.81 -1.48 16.27
CA VAL A 113 7.73 -1.53 14.80
C VAL A 113 6.51 -0.76 14.31
N SER A 114 5.39 -0.90 15.00
CA SER A 114 4.16 -0.14 14.75
C SER A 114 4.40 1.38 14.75
N SER A 115 5.08 1.89 15.79
CA SER A 115 5.39 3.32 15.94
C SER A 115 6.42 3.81 14.92
N VAL A 116 7.39 2.96 14.57
CA VAL A 116 8.39 3.24 13.52
C VAL A 116 7.71 3.37 12.15
N VAL A 117 6.79 2.47 11.82
CA VAL A 117 6.04 2.48 10.55
C VAL A 117 5.09 3.68 10.49
N GLU A 118 4.42 4.02 11.59
CA GLU A 118 3.62 5.24 11.66
C GLU A 118 4.47 6.48 11.37
N LEU A 119 5.64 6.60 12.03
CA LEU A 119 6.57 7.70 11.78
C LEU A 119 7.07 7.72 10.34
N LEU A 120 7.45 6.57 9.78
CA LEU A 120 7.87 6.47 8.39
C LEU A 120 6.78 6.98 7.43
N SER A 121 5.55 6.50 7.60
CA SER A 121 4.40 6.89 6.76
C SER A 121 4.17 8.40 6.78
N ARG A 122 4.31 9.02 7.95
CA ARG A 122 4.06 10.44 8.14
C ARG A 122 5.24 11.27 7.64
N VAL A 123 6.48 10.83 7.87
CA VAL A 123 7.65 11.52 7.30
C VAL A 123 7.55 11.57 5.78
N LEU A 124 7.23 10.44 5.15
CA LEU A 124 7.06 10.31 3.70
C LEU A 124 5.90 11.15 3.14
N SER A 125 4.87 11.43 3.94
CA SER A 125 3.77 12.30 3.50
C SER A 125 4.16 13.78 3.44
N PHE A 126 5.14 14.21 4.24
CA PHE A 126 5.66 15.58 4.21
C PHE A 126 6.77 15.78 3.18
N THR A 127 7.41 14.71 2.70
CA THR A 127 8.50 14.80 1.71
C THR A 127 8.03 15.23 0.31
N ASP A 128 6.75 15.03 -0.03
CA ASP A 128 6.13 15.39 -1.32
C ASP A 128 6.24 16.90 -1.68
N SER A 129 6.64 17.76 -0.75
CA SER A 129 6.70 19.22 -0.94
C SER A 129 8.08 19.85 -0.72
N SER A 130 9.07 19.08 -0.23
CA SER A 130 10.28 19.71 0.34
C SER A 130 11.59 18.91 0.28
N VAL A 131 11.55 17.64 -0.14
CA VAL A 131 12.71 16.74 -0.12
C VAL A 131 13.02 16.22 -1.54
N ASP A 132 14.31 16.04 -1.80
CA ASP A 132 14.85 15.62 -3.11
C ASP A 132 14.48 14.16 -3.40
N TYR A 133 13.54 13.96 -4.36
CA TYR A 133 13.03 12.66 -4.80
C TYR A 133 14.15 11.67 -5.13
N CYS A 134 15.22 12.14 -5.76
CA CYS A 134 16.35 11.30 -6.17
C CYS A 134 16.99 10.59 -4.98
N LYS A 135 17.13 11.28 -3.84
CA LYS A 135 17.79 10.74 -2.66
C LYS A 135 16.98 9.68 -1.93
N ILE A 136 15.64 9.76 -1.98
CA ILE A 136 14.78 8.72 -1.43
C ILE A 136 14.89 7.46 -2.30
N ASN A 137 14.88 7.62 -3.62
CA ASN A 137 15.11 6.49 -4.53
C ASN A 137 16.47 5.82 -4.28
N ASP A 138 17.52 6.60 -4.00
CA ASP A 138 18.86 6.07 -3.70
C ASP A 138 18.90 5.19 -2.44
N ILE A 139 18.10 5.50 -1.41
CA ILE A 139 17.98 4.66 -0.21
C ILE A 139 17.53 3.25 -0.58
N PHE A 140 16.50 3.16 -1.43
CA PHE A 140 15.86 1.90 -1.77
C PHE A 140 16.56 1.14 -2.90
N MET A 141 17.21 1.84 -3.83
CA MET A 141 17.76 1.26 -5.06
C MET A 141 19.28 1.17 -5.09
N LEU A 142 19.99 2.16 -4.54
CA LEU A 142 21.44 2.26 -4.68
C LEU A 142 22.21 1.81 -3.45
N ASN A 143 21.51 1.51 -2.35
CA ASN A 143 22.17 1.01 -1.15
C ASN A 143 22.39 -0.51 -1.26
N PRO A 144 23.63 -0.99 -1.48
CA PRO A 144 23.90 -2.41 -1.65
C PRO A 144 23.65 -3.22 -0.37
N ASN A 145 23.57 -2.55 0.78
CA ASN A 145 23.28 -3.18 2.06
C ASN A 145 21.78 -3.15 2.41
N PHE A 146 20.94 -2.52 1.58
CA PHE A 146 19.52 -2.45 1.82
C PHE A 146 18.82 -3.65 1.20
N GLU A 147 18.35 -4.56 2.06
CA GLU A 147 17.60 -5.75 1.66
C GLU A 147 16.15 -5.38 1.33
N ILE A 148 15.93 -4.76 0.16
CA ILE A 148 14.61 -4.26 -0.27
C ILE A 148 13.54 -5.35 -0.23
N GLN A 149 13.88 -6.59 -0.59
CA GLN A 149 12.98 -7.73 -0.53
C GLN A 149 12.52 -8.01 0.92
N LYS A 150 13.46 -8.06 1.88
CA LYS A 150 13.14 -8.25 3.30
C LYS A 150 12.30 -7.11 3.86
N PHE A 151 12.61 -5.88 3.47
CA PHE A 151 11.81 -4.71 3.83
C PHE A 151 10.35 -4.84 3.35
N TYR A 152 10.15 -5.14 2.07
CA TYR A 152 8.80 -5.33 1.52
C TYR A 152 8.07 -6.47 2.24
N LEU A 153 8.71 -7.63 2.42
CA LEU A 153 8.13 -8.76 3.16
C LEU A 153 7.68 -8.37 4.57
N LYS A 154 8.48 -7.58 5.30
CA LYS A 154 8.09 -7.08 6.62
C LYS A 154 6.89 -6.14 6.56
N LEU A 155 6.84 -5.23 5.58
CA LEU A 155 5.65 -4.41 5.35
C LEU A 155 4.41 -5.28 5.03
N LEU A 156 4.56 -6.40 4.32
CA LEU A 156 3.41 -7.29 4.06
C LEU A 156 2.86 -7.91 5.34
N GLN A 157 3.76 -8.36 6.21
CA GLN A 157 3.37 -8.89 7.51
C GLN A 157 2.64 -7.82 8.34
N LEU A 158 3.11 -6.58 8.30
CA LEU A 158 2.49 -5.44 8.99
C LEU A 158 1.12 -5.05 8.40
N CYS A 159 0.90 -5.25 7.10
CA CYS A 159 -0.42 -5.07 6.48
C CYS A 159 -1.48 -6.08 7.00
N GLN A 160 -1.05 -7.19 7.59
CA GLN A 160 -1.92 -8.19 8.21
C GLN A 160 -1.96 -8.06 9.74
N HIS A 161 -1.35 -7.01 10.29
CA HIS A 161 -1.30 -6.78 11.73
C HIS A 161 -2.71 -6.61 12.33
N SER A 162 -2.87 -7.02 13.59
CA SER A 162 -4.17 -6.97 14.29
C SER A 162 -4.66 -5.53 14.53
N SER A 163 -3.73 -4.59 14.71
CA SER A 163 -4.03 -3.16 14.87
C SER A 163 -4.36 -2.50 13.54
N LEU A 164 -5.52 -1.84 13.49
CA LEU A 164 -5.98 -1.03 12.35
C LEU A 164 -4.98 0.07 11.98
N ASP A 165 -4.49 0.81 12.97
CA ASP A 165 -3.58 1.94 12.77
C ASP A 165 -2.28 1.50 12.09
N VAL A 166 -1.75 0.35 12.51
CA VAL A 166 -0.53 -0.24 11.94
C VAL A 166 -0.75 -0.58 10.48
N ARG A 167 -1.87 -1.25 10.15
CA ARG A 167 -2.20 -1.58 8.77
C ARG A 167 -2.31 -0.32 7.91
N THR A 168 -3.04 0.68 8.39
CA THR A 168 -3.20 1.97 7.70
C THR A 168 -1.86 2.65 7.44
N SER A 169 -1.02 2.81 8.48
CA SER A 169 0.31 3.41 8.33
C SER A 169 1.23 2.63 7.41
N THR A 170 1.14 1.30 7.41
CA THR A 170 1.92 0.44 6.52
C THR A 170 1.51 0.64 5.06
N ILE A 171 0.21 0.64 4.78
CA ILE A 171 -0.35 0.86 3.44
C ILE A 171 0.00 2.27 2.95
N MET A 172 -0.08 3.26 3.82
CA MET A 172 0.33 4.63 3.50
C MET A 172 1.82 4.71 3.18
N SER A 173 2.67 4.05 3.97
CA SER A 173 4.11 3.97 3.69
C SER A 173 4.36 3.34 2.32
N LEU A 174 3.72 2.21 2.02
CA LEU A 174 3.79 1.53 0.72
C LEU A 174 3.39 2.47 -0.43
N ALA A 175 2.26 3.17 -0.28
CA ALA A 175 1.75 4.12 -1.27
C ALA A 175 2.74 5.24 -1.56
N TYR A 176 3.35 5.80 -0.52
CA TYR A 176 4.35 6.86 -0.67
C TYR A 176 5.63 6.33 -1.30
N ILE A 177 6.15 5.21 -0.81
CA ILE A 177 7.40 4.61 -1.31
C ILE A 177 7.32 4.36 -2.82
N VAL A 178 6.18 3.86 -3.30
CA VAL A 178 5.96 3.64 -4.73
C VAL A 178 5.99 4.90 -5.57
N LYS A 179 5.60 6.05 -5.02
CA LYS A 179 5.75 7.34 -5.72
C LYS A 179 7.22 7.76 -5.85
N TYR A 180 8.06 7.38 -4.88
CA TYR A 180 9.45 7.80 -4.82
C TYR A 180 10.40 6.84 -5.55
N ILE A 181 10.09 5.55 -5.59
CA ILE A 181 10.95 4.56 -6.25
C ILE A 181 10.66 4.51 -7.74
N ASN A 182 11.72 4.46 -8.55
CA ASN A 182 11.61 4.09 -9.96
C ASN A 182 11.30 2.60 -10.11
N ILE A 183 10.02 2.24 -10.03
CA ILE A 183 9.53 0.87 -10.12
C ILE A 183 9.99 0.17 -11.40
N ASN A 184 10.19 0.89 -12.49
CA ASN A 184 10.63 0.29 -13.74
C ASN A 184 12.08 -0.23 -13.68
N VAL A 185 12.92 0.36 -12.82
CA VAL A 185 14.25 -0.17 -12.53
C VAL A 185 14.13 -1.41 -11.63
N LEU A 186 13.25 -1.37 -10.61
CA LEU A 186 12.95 -2.56 -9.78
C LEU A 186 12.48 -3.75 -10.62
N PHE A 187 11.65 -3.54 -11.64
CA PHE A 187 11.21 -4.62 -12.53
C PHE A 187 12.35 -5.31 -13.26
N LYS A 188 13.40 -4.57 -13.62
CA LYS A 188 14.57 -5.13 -14.32
C LYS A 188 15.45 -5.94 -13.37
N GLU A 189 15.59 -5.47 -12.13
CA GLU A 189 16.49 -6.08 -11.15
C GLU A 189 15.82 -7.22 -10.37
N SER A 190 14.53 -7.10 -10.08
CA SER A 190 13.76 -8.04 -9.25
C SER A 190 12.27 -8.01 -9.60
N PRO A 191 11.84 -8.61 -10.73
CA PRO A 191 10.46 -8.54 -11.25
C PRO A 191 9.39 -9.07 -10.29
N GLU A 192 9.77 -9.87 -9.30
CA GLU A 192 8.85 -10.39 -8.28
C GLU A 192 8.43 -9.34 -7.25
N VAL A 193 9.25 -8.31 -6.98
CA VAL A 193 8.96 -7.29 -5.96
C VAL A 193 7.75 -6.42 -6.37
N PRO A 194 7.66 -5.90 -7.61
CA PRO A 194 6.48 -5.16 -8.03
C PRO A 194 5.21 -6.02 -8.15
N LYS A 195 5.32 -7.31 -8.54
CA LYS A 195 4.18 -8.24 -8.53
C LYS A 195 3.67 -8.46 -7.12
N LEU A 196 4.58 -8.67 -6.17
CA LEU A 196 4.28 -8.83 -4.76
C LEU A 196 3.60 -7.58 -4.20
N TYR A 197 4.09 -6.39 -4.55
CA TYR A 197 3.45 -5.13 -4.18
C TYR A 197 2.01 -5.02 -4.71
N ALA A 198 1.81 -5.31 -6.01
CA ALA A 198 0.50 -5.31 -6.63
C ALA A 198 -0.45 -6.33 -5.99
N TYR A 199 0.05 -7.54 -5.70
CA TYR A 199 -0.69 -8.58 -5.00
C TYR A 199 -1.17 -8.10 -3.62
N VAL A 200 -0.30 -7.45 -2.88
CA VAL A 200 -0.57 -7.04 -1.49
C VAL A 200 -1.64 -5.97 -1.44
N LEU A 201 -1.52 -4.94 -2.26
CA LEU A 201 -2.56 -3.92 -2.35
C LEU A 201 -3.90 -4.52 -2.77
N PHE A 202 -3.88 -5.47 -3.69
CA PHE A 202 -5.08 -6.19 -4.11
C PHE A 202 -5.68 -6.99 -2.95
N TYR A 203 -4.91 -7.87 -2.33
CA TYR A 203 -5.32 -8.74 -1.23
C TYR A 203 -5.92 -7.92 -0.07
N ILE A 204 -5.21 -6.88 0.37
CA ILE A 204 -5.70 -6.01 1.45
C ILE A 204 -7.02 -5.34 1.03
N THR A 205 -7.15 -4.86 -0.21
CA THR A 205 -8.40 -4.27 -0.67
C THR A 205 -9.56 -5.26 -0.57
N LEU A 206 -9.32 -6.56 -0.80
CA LEU A 206 -10.35 -7.60 -0.70
C LEU A 206 -10.66 -8.01 0.73
N THR A 207 -9.65 -8.13 1.59
CA THR A 207 -9.82 -8.72 2.92
C THR A 207 -10.09 -7.69 4.02
N GLN A 208 -9.89 -6.40 3.77
CA GLN A 208 -10.06 -5.39 4.80
C GLN A 208 -11.51 -4.95 4.94
N PRO A 209 -12.11 -5.03 6.15
CA PRO A 209 -13.49 -4.60 6.39
C PRO A 209 -13.63 -3.08 6.45
N ASP A 210 -12.56 -2.36 6.78
CA ASP A 210 -12.56 -0.90 6.89
C ASP A 210 -12.51 -0.22 5.51
N GLN A 211 -13.50 0.62 5.19
CA GLN A 211 -13.58 1.30 3.90
C GLN A 211 -12.42 2.28 3.69
N SER A 212 -11.99 3.00 4.73
CA SER A 212 -10.89 3.95 4.61
C SER A 212 -9.60 3.24 4.22
N ILE A 213 -9.33 2.04 4.76
CA ILE A 213 -8.17 1.24 4.37
C ILE A 213 -8.27 0.78 2.92
N ARG A 214 -9.45 0.33 2.49
CA ARG A 214 -9.68 -0.04 1.08
C ARG A 214 -9.42 1.15 0.16
N ASP A 215 -9.89 2.34 0.50
CA ASP A 215 -9.68 3.55 -0.29
C ASP A 215 -8.18 3.89 -0.39
N HIS A 216 -7.43 3.82 0.70
CA HIS A 216 -5.99 4.02 0.70
C HIS A 216 -5.26 2.98 -0.18
N CYS A 217 -5.63 1.70 -0.10
CA CYS A 217 -5.05 0.65 -0.95
C CYS A 217 -5.34 0.88 -2.43
N GLN A 218 -6.57 1.24 -2.75
CA GLN A 218 -6.97 1.52 -4.13
C GLN A 218 -6.25 2.74 -4.70
N ASN A 219 -6.04 3.78 -3.88
CA ASN A 219 -5.26 4.96 -4.28
C ASN A 219 -3.78 4.61 -4.46
N ALA A 220 -3.21 3.83 -3.54
CA ALA A 220 -1.85 3.31 -3.66
C ALA A 220 -1.66 2.47 -4.93
N PHE A 221 -2.66 1.67 -5.28
CA PHE A 221 -2.65 0.83 -6.48
C PHE A 221 -2.75 1.69 -7.75
N SER A 222 -3.63 2.68 -7.76
CA SER A 222 -3.70 3.64 -8.87
C SER A 222 -2.38 4.39 -9.08
N SER A 223 -1.75 4.89 -8.01
CA SER A 223 -0.43 5.53 -8.10
C SER A 223 0.66 4.56 -8.58
N PHE A 224 0.64 3.30 -8.14
CA PHE A 224 1.54 2.27 -8.65
C PHE A 224 1.42 2.11 -10.17
N LEU A 225 0.21 1.93 -10.69
CA LEU A 225 -0.02 1.79 -12.13
C LEU A 225 0.42 3.04 -12.92
N GLU A 226 0.34 4.23 -12.33
CA GLU A 226 0.82 5.47 -12.94
C GLU A 226 2.34 5.48 -13.14
N THR A 227 3.11 4.82 -12.28
CA THR A 227 4.58 4.76 -12.41
C THR A 227 5.08 3.76 -13.46
N LEU A 228 4.26 2.80 -13.87
CA LEU A 228 4.68 1.72 -14.78
C LEU A 228 4.86 2.19 -16.24
N THR A 229 5.93 1.70 -16.89
CA THR A 229 6.06 1.69 -18.35
C THR A 229 5.05 0.74 -18.98
N PHE A 230 4.93 0.80 -20.32
CA PHE A 230 4.07 -0.11 -21.09
C PHE A 230 4.33 -1.58 -20.79
N ASP A 231 5.56 -2.05 -21.00
CA ASP A 231 5.90 -3.46 -20.86
C ASP A 231 5.61 -3.99 -19.45
N ASN A 232 5.89 -3.17 -18.42
CA ASN A 232 5.67 -3.54 -17.02
C ASN A 232 4.18 -3.54 -16.67
N LEU A 233 3.39 -2.61 -17.22
CA LEU A 233 1.95 -2.56 -17.01
C LEU A 233 1.25 -3.72 -17.73
N ASP A 234 1.64 -4.07 -18.96
CA ASP A 234 1.16 -5.26 -19.66
C ASP A 234 1.48 -6.55 -18.88
N LEU A 235 2.72 -6.67 -18.39
CA LEU A 235 3.13 -7.82 -17.58
C LEU A 235 2.31 -7.95 -16.29
N ILE A 236 2.09 -6.86 -15.55
CA ILE A 236 1.24 -6.86 -14.34
C ILE A 236 -0.19 -7.24 -14.68
N THR A 237 -0.75 -6.74 -15.77
CA THR A 237 -2.11 -7.06 -16.18
C THR A 237 -2.28 -8.52 -16.56
N ARG A 238 -1.38 -9.09 -17.36
CA ARG A 238 -1.43 -10.50 -17.73
C ARG A 238 -1.28 -11.40 -16.52
N TRP A 239 -0.33 -11.10 -15.64
CA TRP A 239 -0.16 -11.80 -14.37
C TRP A 239 -1.40 -11.67 -13.48
N TRP A 240 -1.99 -10.47 -13.38
CA TRP A 240 -3.18 -10.26 -12.59
C TRP A 240 -4.34 -11.10 -13.12
N CYS A 241 -4.54 -11.07 -14.45
CA CYS A 241 -5.56 -11.84 -15.13
C CYS A 241 -5.39 -13.34 -14.90
N SER A 242 -4.19 -13.89 -15.10
CA SER A 242 -3.94 -15.33 -14.94
C SER A 242 -4.18 -15.83 -13.50
N THR A 243 -3.93 -14.97 -12.52
CA THR A 243 -3.87 -15.33 -11.09
C THR A 243 -5.20 -15.05 -10.37
N HIS A 244 -5.84 -13.92 -10.67
CA HIS A 244 -6.96 -13.41 -9.85
C HIS A 244 -8.33 -13.44 -10.55
N ILE A 245 -8.41 -13.71 -11.86
CA ILE A 245 -9.70 -13.89 -12.55
C ILE A 245 -10.56 -14.97 -11.89
N LYS A 246 -9.92 -16.04 -11.37
CA LYS A 246 -10.65 -17.10 -10.67
C LYS A 246 -11.29 -16.61 -9.37
N LEU A 247 -10.68 -15.64 -8.68
CA LEU A 247 -11.28 -15.03 -7.48
C LEU A 247 -12.52 -14.21 -7.83
N LEU A 248 -12.53 -13.57 -9.00
CA LEU A 248 -13.74 -12.96 -9.55
C LEU A 248 -14.80 -14.01 -9.87
N SER A 249 -14.49 -15.29 -10.08
CA SER A 249 -15.48 -16.34 -10.37
C SER A 249 -16.01 -17.09 -9.13
N HIS A 250 -15.57 -16.74 -7.91
CA HIS A 250 -16.06 -17.39 -6.69
C HIS A 250 -17.28 -16.67 -6.08
N PRO A 251 -18.37 -17.39 -5.76
CA PRO A 251 -19.53 -16.81 -5.08
C PRO A 251 -19.09 -16.21 -3.73
N SER A 252 -19.73 -15.10 -3.35
CA SER A 252 -19.42 -14.19 -2.24
C SER A 252 -19.41 -14.79 -0.82
N ARG A 253 -19.29 -16.11 -0.68
CA ARG A 253 -19.59 -16.85 0.56
C ARG A 253 -18.52 -17.86 0.99
N THR A 254 -17.36 -17.87 0.36
CA THR A 254 -16.23 -18.65 0.88
C THR A 254 -15.20 -17.72 1.48
N PRO A 255 -14.68 -17.99 2.70
CA PRO A 255 -13.46 -17.34 3.15
C PRO A 255 -12.46 -17.53 2.01
N ILE A 256 -11.87 -16.43 1.52
CA ILE A 256 -10.86 -16.48 0.48
C ILE A 256 -9.81 -17.45 1.00
N LEU A 257 -9.85 -18.69 0.50
CA LEU A 257 -8.80 -19.66 0.73
C LEU A 257 -7.57 -18.96 0.21
N ILE A 258 -6.69 -18.59 1.13
CA ILE A 258 -5.31 -18.20 0.86
C ILE A 258 -4.85 -19.16 -0.21
N THR A 259 -4.83 -18.70 -1.47
CA THR A 259 -4.63 -19.62 -2.58
C THR A 259 -3.25 -20.23 -2.38
N HIS A 260 -3.07 -21.46 -2.86
CA HIS A 260 -1.75 -22.10 -2.93
C HIS A 260 -0.66 -21.17 -3.48
N GLU A 261 -1.01 -20.09 -4.19
CA GLU A 261 -0.10 -19.04 -4.63
C GLU A 261 0.44 -18.12 -3.54
N PHE A 262 -0.33 -17.74 -2.50
CA PHE A 262 0.28 -17.03 -1.36
C PHE A 262 1.19 -17.98 -0.58
N ALA A 263 0.81 -19.26 -0.44
CA ALA A 263 1.70 -20.28 0.11
C ALA A 263 2.93 -20.48 -0.79
N ASN A 264 2.80 -20.41 -2.12
CA ASN A 264 3.92 -20.52 -3.05
C ASN A 264 4.78 -19.26 -3.08
N PHE A 265 4.23 -18.06 -2.97
CA PHE A 265 5.02 -16.83 -2.79
C PHE A 265 5.72 -16.87 -1.43
N HIS A 266 5.01 -17.25 -0.37
CA HIS A 266 5.58 -17.43 0.96
C HIS A 266 6.64 -18.53 0.97
N ASN A 267 6.48 -19.62 0.21
CA ASN A 267 7.44 -20.72 0.07
C ASN A 267 8.64 -20.31 -0.79
N VAL A 268 8.43 -19.66 -1.94
CA VAL A 268 9.49 -19.09 -2.79
C VAL A 268 10.34 -18.10 -1.99
N PHE A 269 9.72 -17.30 -1.12
CA PHE A 269 10.43 -16.34 -0.26
C PHE A 269 10.94 -16.91 1.08
N SER A 270 10.43 -18.05 1.55
CA SER A 270 10.92 -18.74 2.76
C SER A 270 11.97 -19.81 2.48
N GLU A 271 12.03 -20.35 1.26
CA GLU A 271 13.06 -21.32 0.85
C GLU A 271 14.38 -20.64 0.46
N GLU A 272 14.34 -19.39 -0.03
CA GLU A 272 15.57 -18.64 -0.37
C GLU A 272 16.19 -17.88 0.81
N ASN A 273 15.41 -17.55 1.84
CA ASN A 273 15.90 -16.87 3.03
C ASN A 273 15.53 -17.72 4.25
N ASN A 274 16.53 -18.18 5.00
CA ASN A 274 16.40 -18.82 6.32
C ASN A 274 15.78 -17.87 7.38
N CYS A 275 14.65 -17.23 7.06
CA CYS A 275 13.81 -16.46 7.96
C CYS A 275 13.05 -17.45 8.83
N VAL A 276 13.74 -17.95 9.85
CA VAL A 276 13.22 -18.70 10.97
C VAL A 276 12.32 -17.77 11.78
N GLY A 277 11.09 -17.57 11.33
CA GLY A 277 10.07 -16.78 12.02
C GLY A 277 8.73 -17.46 11.79
N GLY A 278 8.37 -18.37 12.68
CA GLY A 278 7.16 -19.19 12.62
C GLY A 278 5.87 -18.38 12.81
N TYR A 279 5.51 -17.56 11.83
CA TYR A 279 4.17 -16.99 11.73
C TYR A 279 3.32 -17.90 10.86
N GLN A 280 2.51 -18.75 11.48
CA GLN A 280 1.41 -19.39 10.78
C GLN A 280 0.35 -18.32 10.51
N ILE A 281 0.08 -18.06 9.23
CA ILE A 281 -0.99 -17.18 8.74
C ILE A 281 -2.38 -17.57 9.32
N GLY A 282 -2.50 -18.74 9.96
CA GLY A 282 -3.72 -19.24 10.60
C GLY A 282 -4.17 -18.53 11.89
N ALA A 283 -3.41 -17.61 12.48
CA ALA A 283 -3.85 -16.96 13.72
C ALA A 283 -4.85 -15.80 13.50
N THR A 284 -4.90 -15.20 12.30
CA THR A 284 -5.83 -14.10 11.98
C THR A 284 -7.10 -14.57 11.28
N SER A 285 -7.19 -15.82 10.79
CA SER A 285 -8.41 -16.34 10.14
C SER A 285 -9.62 -16.32 11.07
N ASN A 286 -9.42 -16.49 12.37
CA ASN A 286 -10.52 -16.59 13.34
C ASN A 286 -11.17 -15.23 13.66
N SER A 287 -10.53 -14.09 13.39
CA SER A 287 -11.10 -12.77 13.67
C SER A 287 -11.90 -12.16 12.52
N PHE A 288 -11.80 -12.72 11.31
CA PHE A 288 -12.49 -12.22 10.11
C PHE A 288 -13.71 -13.05 9.70
N GLU A 289 -14.09 -14.08 10.48
CA GLU A 289 -15.20 -14.99 10.17
C GLU A 289 -16.57 -14.31 10.05
N ASN A 290 -16.72 -13.04 10.46
CA ASN A 290 -18.02 -12.37 10.57
C ASN A 290 -18.19 -11.08 9.75
N THR A 291 -17.24 -10.69 8.90
CA THR A 291 -17.44 -9.57 7.96
C THR A 291 -17.58 -10.11 6.54
N GLU A 292 -18.82 -10.19 6.06
CA GLU A 292 -19.15 -10.45 4.66
C GLU A 292 -18.63 -9.28 3.81
N ILE A 293 -17.41 -9.40 3.28
CA ILE A 293 -16.89 -8.44 2.30
C ILE A 293 -17.21 -9.02 0.91
N ASP A 294 -17.99 -8.29 0.13
CA ASP A 294 -18.21 -8.65 -1.28
C ASP A 294 -16.93 -8.36 -2.08
N CYS A 295 -16.04 -9.36 -2.08
CA CYS A 295 -14.75 -9.32 -2.75
C CYS A 295 -14.89 -9.05 -4.26
N ARG A 296 -16.07 -9.30 -4.84
CA ARG A 296 -16.35 -9.09 -6.27
C ARG A 296 -16.34 -7.61 -6.63
N ILE A 297 -16.96 -6.75 -5.83
CA ILE A 297 -17.04 -5.30 -6.09
C ILE A 297 -15.64 -4.67 -6.01
N SER A 298 -14.86 -5.07 -5.02
CA SER A 298 -13.51 -4.54 -4.82
C SER A 298 -12.55 -5.03 -5.91
N ALA A 299 -12.64 -6.31 -6.29
CA ALA A 299 -11.83 -6.86 -7.37
C ALA A 299 -12.22 -6.30 -8.74
N SER A 300 -13.52 -6.11 -9.03
CA SER A 300 -13.99 -5.51 -10.29
C SER A 300 -13.52 -4.06 -10.43
N LEU A 301 -13.54 -3.29 -9.33
CA LEU A 301 -13.06 -1.91 -9.30
C LEU A 301 -11.55 -1.80 -9.49
N LEU A 302 -10.77 -2.73 -8.93
CA LEU A 302 -9.32 -2.75 -9.14
C LEU A 302 -8.96 -3.16 -10.57
N LEU A 303 -9.67 -4.16 -11.11
CA LEU A 303 -9.53 -4.55 -12.51
C LEU A 303 -9.89 -3.42 -13.46
N SER A 304 -10.99 -2.72 -13.19
CA SER A 304 -11.40 -1.59 -14.04
C SER A 304 -10.40 -0.46 -14.03
N LYS A 305 -9.80 -0.14 -12.87
CA LYS A 305 -8.69 0.83 -12.76
C LYS A 305 -7.47 0.40 -13.57
N LEU A 306 -7.12 -0.88 -13.54
CA LEU A 306 -6.00 -1.44 -14.28
C LEU A 306 -6.22 -1.38 -15.80
N ILE A 307 -7.42 -1.75 -16.25
CA ILE A 307 -7.85 -1.64 -17.65
C ILE A 307 -7.91 -0.16 -18.06
N GLU A 308 -8.55 0.70 -17.28
CA GLU A 308 -8.64 2.14 -17.55
C GLU A 308 -7.25 2.75 -17.73
N LYS A 309 -6.28 2.40 -16.88
CA LYS A 309 -4.91 2.89 -17.00
C LYS A 309 -4.21 2.38 -18.25
N GLN A 310 -4.49 1.15 -18.69
CA GLN A 310 -3.97 0.67 -19.95
C GLN A 310 -4.58 1.41 -21.14
N ILE A 311 -5.90 1.56 -21.18
CA ILE A 311 -6.57 2.27 -22.28
C ILE A 311 -6.07 3.72 -22.37
N THR A 312 -6.05 4.43 -21.24
CA THR A 312 -5.63 5.85 -21.18
C THR A 312 -4.16 6.06 -21.50
N LYS A 313 -3.25 5.18 -21.06
CA LYS A 313 -1.82 5.31 -21.38
C LYS A 313 -1.50 4.91 -22.81
N PHE A 314 -2.24 3.98 -23.41
CA PHE A 314 -1.83 3.38 -24.68
C PHE A 314 -2.63 3.84 -25.88
N SER A 315 -3.88 4.32 -25.75
CA SER A 315 -4.72 4.93 -26.80
C SER A 315 -4.78 4.19 -28.16
N SER A 316 -4.15 3.03 -28.28
CA SER A 316 -3.94 2.25 -29.48
C SER A 316 -3.88 0.77 -29.05
N TYR A 317 -4.98 0.08 -29.34
CA TYR A 317 -5.22 -1.37 -29.23
C TYR A 317 -5.35 -1.99 -27.84
N VAL A 318 -6.57 -1.94 -27.29
CA VAL A 318 -7.01 -2.70 -26.10
C VAL A 318 -6.87 -4.21 -26.31
N ASP A 319 -7.07 -4.67 -27.54
CA ASP A 319 -7.00 -6.09 -27.93
C ASP A 319 -5.62 -6.73 -27.71
N SER A 320 -4.55 -5.94 -27.71
CA SER A 320 -3.19 -6.46 -27.49
C SER A 320 -2.88 -6.67 -26.00
N VAL A 321 -3.68 -6.04 -25.12
CA VAL A 321 -3.33 -5.85 -23.72
C VAL A 321 -4.21 -6.69 -22.79
N LEU A 322 -5.50 -6.80 -23.09
CA LEU A 322 -6.31 -7.89 -22.59
C LEU A 322 -6.57 -8.80 -23.78
N ASP A 323 -6.10 -10.04 -23.69
CA ASP A 323 -6.70 -11.11 -24.46
C ASP A 323 -8.12 -11.33 -23.88
N ILE A 324 -9.03 -10.41 -24.24
CA ILE A 324 -10.43 -10.41 -23.82
C ILE A 324 -11.06 -11.74 -24.23
N SER A 325 -10.59 -12.35 -25.31
CA SER A 325 -11.02 -13.68 -25.71
C SER A 325 -10.64 -14.74 -24.67
N GLN A 326 -9.42 -14.73 -24.15
CA GLN A 326 -8.98 -15.63 -23.07
C GLN A 326 -9.68 -15.33 -21.73
N PHE A 327 -9.92 -14.05 -21.42
CA PHE A 327 -10.70 -13.61 -20.25
C PHE A 327 -12.13 -14.15 -20.30
N LEU A 328 -12.81 -13.99 -21.44
CA LEU A 328 -14.19 -14.43 -21.66
C LEU A 328 -14.30 -15.96 -21.73
N GLN A 329 -13.28 -16.65 -22.25
CA GLN A 329 -13.25 -18.12 -22.36
C GLN A 329 -12.93 -18.84 -21.04
N SER A 330 -12.22 -18.20 -20.10
CA SER A 330 -11.69 -18.85 -18.89
C SER A 330 -12.63 -18.87 -17.69
N THR A 331 -13.83 -18.30 -17.79
CA THR A 331 -14.74 -18.14 -16.63
C THR A 331 -16.06 -18.89 -16.83
N ASP A 332 -16.34 -19.82 -15.91
CA ASP A 332 -17.61 -20.52 -15.80
C ASP A 332 -18.40 -19.96 -14.60
N TYR A 333 -19.62 -19.47 -14.89
CA TYR A 333 -20.72 -19.07 -14.01
C TYR A 333 -20.70 -17.73 -13.20
N PHE A 334 -21.77 -16.95 -13.45
CA PHE A 334 -22.46 -15.98 -12.59
C PHE A 334 -21.82 -14.63 -12.22
N ILE A 335 -20.51 -14.50 -12.11
CA ILE A 335 -19.89 -13.20 -11.69
C ILE A 335 -19.51 -12.33 -12.89
N LYS A 336 -19.96 -12.76 -14.06
CA LYS A 336 -19.64 -12.19 -15.36
C LYS A 336 -20.21 -10.81 -15.56
N TYR A 337 -21.38 -10.52 -14.98
CA TYR A 337 -22.14 -9.32 -15.34
C TYR A 337 -21.48 -8.02 -14.85
N SER A 338 -21.28 -7.85 -13.54
CA SER A 338 -20.78 -6.58 -12.99
C SER A 338 -19.36 -6.25 -13.44
N VAL A 339 -18.49 -7.26 -13.57
CA VAL A 339 -17.12 -7.08 -14.08
C VAL A 339 -17.15 -6.70 -15.55
N LEU A 340 -17.89 -7.43 -16.39
CA LEU A 340 -18.02 -7.14 -17.81
C LEU A 340 -18.60 -5.74 -18.04
N LEU A 341 -19.63 -5.35 -17.30
CA LEU A 341 -20.17 -3.99 -17.34
C LEU A 341 -19.11 -2.96 -16.99
N THR A 342 -18.37 -3.15 -15.90
CA THR A 342 -17.35 -2.17 -15.49
C THR A 342 -16.25 -2.04 -16.56
N ILE A 343 -15.86 -3.15 -17.20
CA ILE A 343 -14.92 -3.14 -18.33
C ILE A 343 -15.50 -2.37 -19.51
N LEU A 344 -16.77 -2.61 -19.84
CA LEU A 344 -17.47 -1.95 -20.95
C LEU A 344 -17.64 -0.45 -20.70
N GLU A 345 -17.99 -0.04 -19.48
CA GLU A 345 -18.07 1.37 -19.10
C GLU A 345 -16.74 2.09 -19.33
N VAL A 346 -15.63 1.46 -18.92
CA VAL A 346 -14.29 2.00 -19.11
C VAL A 346 -13.96 2.11 -20.61
N ILE A 347 -14.26 1.06 -21.38
CA ILE A 347 -14.07 1.05 -22.84
C ILE A 347 -14.88 2.16 -23.52
N ILE A 348 -16.16 2.28 -23.18
CA ILE A 348 -17.09 3.26 -23.75
C ILE A 348 -16.63 4.68 -23.39
N LYS A 349 -16.26 4.91 -22.13
CA LYS A 349 -15.79 6.21 -21.62
C LYS A 349 -14.53 6.69 -22.36
N HIS A 350 -13.65 5.78 -22.74
CA HIS A 350 -12.38 6.11 -23.41
C HIS A 350 -12.39 5.91 -24.93
N GLY A 351 -13.54 5.52 -25.50
CA GLY A 351 -13.77 5.39 -26.95
C GLY A 351 -13.45 4.00 -27.51
N LEU A 352 -14.40 3.44 -28.27
CA LEU A 352 -14.34 2.11 -28.90
C LEU A 352 -13.39 1.98 -30.09
N CYS A 353 -12.69 3.04 -30.51
CA CYS A 353 -11.80 3.05 -31.68
C CYS A 353 -10.59 2.11 -31.58
N SER A 354 -10.48 1.35 -30.49
CA SER A 354 -9.32 0.55 -30.08
C SER A 354 -9.64 -0.94 -29.88
N ILE A 355 -10.86 -1.36 -30.22
CA ILE A 355 -11.35 -2.74 -30.09
C ILE A 355 -11.75 -3.28 -31.46
N ASN A 356 -11.19 -4.43 -31.83
CA ASN A 356 -11.49 -5.10 -33.07
C ASN A 356 -12.90 -5.73 -33.07
N GLU A 357 -13.42 -5.96 -34.27
CA GLU A 357 -14.78 -6.48 -34.47
C GLU A 357 -14.97 -7.86 -33.81
N THR A 358 -13.94 -8.71 -33.79
CA THR A 358 -13.97 -10.04 -33.16
C THR A 358 -14.14 -9.98 -31.64
N THR A 359 -13.47 -9.07 -30.95
CA THR A 359 -13.61 -8.83 -29.52
C THR A 359 -15.01 -8.29 -29.22
N LEU A 360 -15.52 -7.42 -30.08
CA LEU A 360 -16.85 -6.84 -29.95
C LEU A 360 -17.95 -7.90 -30.12
N GLU A 361 -17.79 -8.83 -31.07
CA GLU A 361 -18.67 -10.00 -31.21
C GLU A 361 -18.62 -10.95 -30.03
N LEU A 362 -17.43 -11.20 -29.46
CA LEU A 362 -17.28 -12.02 -28.25
C LEU A 362 -17.99 -11.39 -27.05
N ILE A 363 -17.84 -10.08 -26.86
CA ILE A 363 -18.54 -9.30 -25.83
C ILE A 363 -20.05 -9.42 -26.04
N ARG A 364 -20.54 -9.21 -27.26
CA ARG A 364 -21.97 -9.35 -27.60
C ARG A 364 -22.47 -10.76 -27.27
N SER A 365 -21.76 -11.79 -27.72
CA SER A 365 -22.10 -13.20 -27.47
C SER A 365 -22.21 -13.48 -25.97
N GLN A 366 -21.29 -12.95 -25.18
CA GLN A 366 -21.31 -13.14 -23.73
C GLN A 366 -22.47 -12.38 -23.07
N LEU A 367 -22.76 -11.12 -23.46
CA LEU A 367 -23.91 -10.37 -22.95
C LEU A 367 -25.24 -11.06 -23.27
N PHE A 368 -25.39 -11.59 -24.49
CA PHE A 368 -26.58 -12.37 -24.86
C PHE A 368 -26.69 -13.67 -24.07
N LYS A 369 -25.57 -14.34 -23.78
CA LYS A 369 -25.53 -15.52 -22.92
C LYS A 369 -25.99 -15.16 -21.49
N GLU A 370 -25.49 -14.09 -20.90
CA GLU A 370 -25.94 -13.62 -19.57
C GLU A 370 -27.42 -13.23 -19.56
N LEU A 371 -27.89 -12.52 -20.60
CA LEU A 371 -29.30 -12.12 -20.73
C LEU A 371 -30.23 -13.35 -20.85
N SER A 372 -29.76 -14.44 -21.46
CA SER A 372 -30.48 -15.72 -21.51
C SER A 372 -30.55 -16.43 -20.16
N TYR A 373 -29.55 -16.27 -19.29
CA TYR A 373 -29.57 -16.77 -17.92
C TYR A 373 -30.45 -15.91 -17.00
N GLU A 374 -30.37 -14.59 -17.10
CA GLU A 374 -31.22 -13.65 -16.36
C GLU A 374 -32.69 -13.78 -16.76
N ASN A 375 -33.03 -14.09 -18.01
CA ASN A 375 -34.42 -14.38 -18.39
C ASN A 375 -35.05 -15.59 -17.64
N MET A 376 -34.25 -16.40 -16.94
CA MET A 376 -34.73 -17.46 -16.04
C MET A 376 -34.95 -16.98 -14.59
N ASN A 377 -34.37 -15.85 -14.18
CA ASN A 377 -34.47 -15.25 -12.84
C ASN A 377 -35.14 -13.87 -12.92
N THR A 378 -36.23 -13.66 -12.18
CA THR A 378 -37.16 -12.54 -12.38
C THR A 378 -36.69 -11.14 -11.93
N GLU A 379 -35.39 -10.80 -11.99
CA GLU A 379 -34.88 -9.48 -11.61
C GLU A 379 -34.83 -8.52 -12.82
N ASN A 380 -35.89 -7.72 -12.99
CA ASN A 380 -36.07 -6.84 -14.15
C ASN A 380 -34.98 -5.75 -14.33
N ASN A 381 -34.30 -5.32 -13.27
CA ASN A 381 -33.36 -4.19 -13.34
C ASN A 381 -32.05 -4.56 -14.08
N VAL A 382 -31.54 -5.78 -13.89
CA VAL A 382 -30.30 -6.26 -14.53
C VAL A 382 -30.51 -6.42 -16.04
N ARG A 383 -31.69 -6.91 -16.42
CA ARG A 383 -32.09 -7.07 -17.82
C ARG A 383 -32.08 -5.73 -18.58
N ASP A 384 -32.67 -4.69 -18.01
CA ASP A 384 -32.77 -3.38 -18.64
C ASP A 384 -31.39 -2.71 -18.83
N GLU A 385 -30.49 -2.89 -17.87
CA GLU A 385 -29.09 -2.46 -17.99
C GLU A 385 -28.35 -3.24 -19.09
N ILE A 386 -28.45 -4.58 -19.16
CA ILE A 386 -27.83 -5.36 -20.25
C ILE A 386 -28.36 -4.88 -21.61
N PHE A 387 -29.67 -4.66 -21.74
CA PHE A 387 -30.25 -4.14 -22.98
C PHE A 387 -29.72 -2.75 -23.33
N SER A 388 -29.58 -1.86 -22.34
CA SER A 388 -28.98 -0.54 -22.53
C SER A 388 -27.54 -0.65 -23.06
N PHE A 389 -26.73 -1.56 -22.52
CA PHE A 389 -25.37 -1.80 -22.98
C PHE A 389 -25.29 -2.42 -24.39
N ILE A 390 -26.16 -3.37 -24.71
CA ILE A 390 -26.24 -3.94 -26.07
C ILE A 390 -26.59 -2.84 -27.07
N ASN A 391 -27.62 -2.05 -26.79
CA ASN A 391 -28.03 -0.93 -27.64
C ASN A 391 -26.92 0.12 -27.79
N LEU A 392 -26.20 0.39 -26.71
CA LEU A 392 -25.05 1.29 -26.71
C LEU A 392 -23.93 0.73 -27.61
N LEU A 393 -23.57 -0.56 -27.48
CA LEU A 393 -22.62 -1.25 -28.37
C LEU A 393 -23.07 -1.29 -29.84
N GLU A 394 -24.37 -1.36 -30.10
CA GLU A 394 -24.95 -1.29 -31.45
C GLU A 394 -24.93 0.14 -32.02
N SER A 395 -24.94 1.16 -31.16
CA SER A 395 -24.87 2.56 -31.57
C SER A 395 -23.47 3.00 -32.02
N PHE A 396 -22.44 2.25 -31.65
CA PHE A 396 -21.07 2.49 -32.13
C PHE A 396 -20.88 1.90 -33.52
N LYS A 397 -20.63 2.77 -34.50
CA LYS A 397 -20.15 2.35 -35.82
C LYS A 397 -18.71 1.87 -35.67
N VAL A 398 -18.46 0.60 -35.99
CA VAL A 398 -17.10 0.10 -36.26
C VAL A 398 -16.58 0.94 -37.42
N VAL A 399 -15.50 1.71 -37.19
CA VAL A 399 -14.85 2.55 -38.21
C VAL A 399 -13.77 1.73 -38.90
#